data_AF-A0A2D5RQK8-F1
#
_entry.id   AF-A0A2D5RQK8-F1
#
_cell.length_a   1.000
_cell.length_b   1.000
_cell.length_c   1.000
_cell.angle_alpha   90.00
_cell.angle_beta   90.00
_cell.angle_gamma   90.00
#
_symmetry.space_group_name_H-M   'P 1'
#
loop_
_entity.id
_entity.type
_entity.pdbx_description
1 polymer ?
#
loop_
_entity_poly.entity_id
_entity_poly.type
_entity_poly.pdbx_seq_one_letter_code
_entity_poly.pdbx_strand_id
1 'polypeptide(L)'
;MANLIKTSFDEGKYRQEVGPIRFAVLANAVKYISEDGEEYNVEFGKKLKFNEGRQVLQIIDSYDIDEGLPIIHGRCKLDSVKIRKLFRNQITHLGRWKSPDDLPPQIKALYAVFLLMIKGGEENKEKAFTMLDHFSSTFKATKEWAKNNTFDMNGVGEVIELYGDQVAVKKIHKKNTFSITVLYALYNRATYRRSKLPPSRFLWLKEVDIKTWYALSHNLSPGAWTEAAGSRGMWLTEKKLNKRANYPFTDNALLGYVKYLTSEGWLIEQPTDMQEVTL
;
A
#
# COMPACT_ATOMS: atom_id res chain seq x y z
N MET A 1 21.67 11.18 6.11
CA MET A 1 20.46 10.55 6.67
C MET A 1 19.53 11.67 7.13
N ALA A 2 18.24 11.64 6.79
CA ALA A 2 17.30 12.68 7.24
C ALA A 2 17.17 12.65 8.77
N ASN A 3 17.10 13.82 9.42
CA ASN A 3 16.84 13.89 10.86
C ASN A 3 15.33 13.74 11.11
N LEU A 4 14.88 12.49 11.28
CA LEU A 4 13.47 12.16 11.46
C LEU A 4 12.84 12.77 12.72
N ILE A 5 13.63 13.19 13.70
CA ILE A 5 13.12 13.82 14.94
C ILE A 5 12.62 15.24 14.65
N LYS A 6 13.19 15.91 13.63
CA LYS A 6 12.85 17.30 13.28
C LYS A 6 11.82 17.40 12.14
N THR A 7 11.48 16.29 11.49
CA THR A 7 10.53 16.27 10.37
C THR A 7 9.14 15.97 10.90
N SER A 8 8.11 16.61 10.33
CA SER A 8 6.71 16.26 10.62
C SER A 8 6.46 14.77 10.33
N PHE A 9 5.66 14.12 11.19
CA PHE A 9 5.33 12.70 11.04
C PHE A 9 4.58 12.41 9.73
N ASP A 10 3.84 13.38 9.19
CA ASP A 10 3.01 13.22 8.01
C ASP A 10 3.69 13.66 6.70
N GLU A 11 4.93 14.14 6.77
CA GLU A 11 5.63 14.72 5.63
C GLU A 11 6.88 13.94 5.20
N GLY A 12 7.24 14.11 3.93
CA GLY A 12 8.45 13.54 3.33
C GLY A 12 8.38 12.03 3.07
N LYS A 13 9.51 11.47 2.63
CA LYS A 13 9.63 10.07 2.20
C LYS A 13 9.43 9.05 3.33
N TYR A 14 9.67 9.47 4.56
CA TYR A 14 9.61 8.62 5.75
C TYR A 14 8.32 8.78 6.56
N ARG A 15 7.36 9.56 6.07
CA ARG A 15 6.09 9.81 6.76
C ARG A 15 5.40 8.54 7.24
N GLN A 16 4.60 8.67 8.29
CA GLN A 16 3.72 7.62 8.75
C GLN A 16 2.67 7.27 7.68
N GLU A 17 1.98 6.17 7.93
CA GLU A 17 0.87 5.74 7.09
C GLU A 17 -0.30 6.72 7.23
N VAL A 18 -1.00 6.96 6.13
CA VAL A 18 -2.18 7.82 6.17
C VAL A 18 -3.36 7.04 6.73
N GLY A 19 -3.82 7.42 7.92
CA GLY A 19 -4.98 6.80 8.55
C GLY A 19 -6.27 6.92 7.72
N PRO A 20 -7.27 6.04 7.94
CA PRO A 20 -8.43 5.92 7.06
C PRO A 20 -9.19 7.22 6.78
N ILE A 21 -9.57 8.00 7.79
CA ILE A 21 -10.33 9.24 7.57
C ILE A 21 -9.50 10.31 6.85
N ARG A 22 -8.23 10.48 7.26
CA ARG A 22 -7.27 11.39 6.62
C ARG A 22 -7.08 11.02 5.15
N PHE A 23 -7.02 9.72 4.84
CA PHE A 23 -6.94 9.21 3.47
C PHE A 23 -8.17 9.60 2.63
N ALA A 24 -9.38 9.59 3.21
CA ALA A 24 -10.58 10.06 2.52
C ALA A 24 -10.55 11.57 2.26
N VAL A 25 -10.09 12.39 3.22
CA VAL A 25 -9.96 13.84 3.04
C VAL A 25 -8.94 14.18 1.95
N LEU A 26 -7.73 13.59 1.99
CA LEU A 26 -6.71 13.77 0.95
C LEU A 26 -7.19 13.35 -0.44
N ALA A 27 -8.12 12.39 -0.49
CA ALA A 27 -8.73 11.89 -1.71
C ALA A 27 -9.91 12.73 -2.22
N ASN A 28 -10.33 13.76 -1.48
CA ASN A 28 -11.61 14.44 -1.67
C ASN A 28 -12.77 13.45 -1.75
N ALA A 29 -12.73 12.39 -0.94
CA ALA A 29 -13.67 11.27 -0.93
C ALA A 29 -14.60 11.29 0.29
N VAL A 30 -14.67 12.41 1.01
CA VAL A 30 -15.58 12.60 2.13
C VAL A 30 -16.22 13.97 2.04
N LYS A 31 -17.51 14.00 2.36
CA LYS A 31 -18.28 15.22 2.60
C LYS A 31 -18.67 15.30 4.07
N TYR A 32 -18.74 16.51 4.59
CA TYR A 32 -19.29 16.83 5.89
C TYR A 32 -20.77 17.23 5.73
N ILE A 33 -21.63 16.75 6.61
CA ILE A 33 -23.03 17.14 6.70
C ILE A 33 -23.21 18.09 7.89
N SER A 34 -23.65 19.32 7.65
CA SER A 34 -23.94 20.28 8.72
C SER A 34 -25.18 19.89 9.53
N GLU A 35 -25.44 20.59 10.62
CA GLU A 35 -26.65 20.39 11.43
C GLU A 35 -27.92 20.70 10.63
N ASP A 36 -27.82 21.66 9.72
CA ASP A 36 -28.89 22.06 8.82
C ASP A 36 -29.04 21.10 7.61
N GLY A 37 -28.22 20.05 7.53
CA GLY A 37 -28.25 19.04 6.48
C GLY A 37 -27.53 19.44 5.19
N GLU A 38 -26.77 20.54 5.19
CA GLU A 38 -26.00 20.99 4.03
C GLU A 38 -24.72 20.16 3.84
N GLU A 39 -24.37 19.85 2.58
CA GLU A 39 -23.19 19.03 2.26
C GLU A 39 -21.98 19.89 1.87
N TYR A 40 -20.88 19.74 2.60
CA TYR A 40 -19.61 20.41 2.32
C TYR A 40 -18.54 19.41 1.91
N ASN A 41 -17.78 19.68 0.85
CA ASN A 41 -16.54 18.93 0.60
C ASN A 41 -15.52 19.26 1.69
N VAL A 42 -14.79 18.27 2.17
CA VAL A 42 -13.77 18.49 3.20
C VAL A 42 -12.39 18.54 2.56
N GLU A 43 -11.61 19.58 2.87
CA GLU A 43 -10.21 19.70 2.46
C GLU A 43 -9.32 20.19 3.61
N PHE A 44 -8.02 19.88 3.53
CA PHE A 44 -7.06 20.43 4.48
C PHE A 44 -6.67 21.86 4.14
N GLY A 45 -6.67 22.73 5.15
CA GLY A 45 -6.32 24.14 5.07
C GLY A 45 -5.45 24.60 6.24
N LYS A 46 -5.23 25.93 6.33
CA LYS A 46 -4.42 26.53 7.40
C LYS A 46 -5.17 26.75 8.71
N LYS A 47 -6.50 26.77 8.66
CA LYS A 47 -7.41 27.00 9.79
C LYS A 47 -8.79 26.47 9.45
N LEU A 48 -9.61 26.26 10.46
CA LEU A 48 -11.03 25.94 10.28
C LEU A 48 -11.74 27.08 9.52
N LYS A 49 -12.43 26.75 8.42
CA LYS A 49 -13.23 27.72 7.66
C LYS A 49 -14.33 27.06 6.84
N PHE A 50 -15.56 27.54 7.01
CA PHE A 50 -16.66 27.28 6.09
C PHE A 50 -16.61 28.25 4.91
N ASN A 51 -16.76 27.73 3.70
CA ASN A 51 -16.88 28.51 2.48
C ASN A 51 -18.17 28.12 1.76
N GLU A 52 -19.25 28.79 2.13
CA GLU A 52 -20.60 28.58 1.60
C GLU A 52 -20.66 28.68 0.07
N GLY A 53 -19.99 29.69 -0.50
CA GLY A 53 -19.97 29.91 -1.95
C GLY A 53 -19.30 28.79 -2.75
N ARG A 54 -18.45 27.98 -2.11
CA ARG A 54 -17.80 26.80 -2.72
C ARG A 54 -18.32 25.47 -2.19
N GLN A 55 -19.17 25.48 -1.16
CA GLN A 55 -19.59 24.28 -0.42
C GLN A 55 -18.36 23.46 0.03
N VAL A 56 -17.42 24.13 0.70
CA VAL A 56 -16.19 23.53 1.22
C VAL A 56 -16.02 23.85 2.71
N LEU A 57 -15.68 22.83 3.49
CA LEU A 57 -15.19 22.91 4.84
C LEU A 57 -13.67 22.68 4.83
N GLN A 58 -12.91 23.71 5.20
CA GLN A 58 -11.47 23.59 5.42
C GLN A 58 -11.23 23.26 6.89
N ILE A 59 -10.46 22.21 7.16
CA ILE A 59 -9.98 21.82 8.50
C ILE A 59 -8.45 21.78 8.51
N ILE A 60 -7.82 21.89 9.67
CA ILE A 60 -6.37 21.66 9.74
C ILE A 60 -6.06 20.15 9.70
N ASP A 61 -4.93 19.77 9.10
CA ASP A 61 -4.45 18.39 9.06
C ASP A 61 -3.83 18.00 10.41
N SER A 62 -4.68 17.84 11.41
CA SER A 62 -4.30 17.49 12.77
C SER A 62 -5.45 16.79 13.51
N TYR A 63 -5.17 16.32 14.73
CA TYR A 63 -6.17 15.78 15.66
C TYR A 63 -6.63 16.81 16.69
N ASP A 64 -6.43 18.10 16.41
CA ASP A 64 -6.96 19.18 17.23
C ASP A 64 -8.48 19.14 17.24
N ILE A 65 -9.09 19.25 18.43
CA ILE A 65 -10.53 19.08 18.60
C ILE A 65 -11.35 20.26 18.08
N ASP A 66 -10.74 21.45 18.03
CA ASP A 66 -11.40 22.71 17.72
C ASP A 66 -11.28 23.06 16.23
N GLU A 67 -10.25 22.55 15.53
CA GLU A 67 -10.02 22.90 14.12
C GLU A 67 -9.68 21.72 13.19
N GLY A 68 -9.42 20.52 13.73
CA GLY A 68 -8.86 19.38 12.99
C GLY A 68 -9.86 18.32 12.54
N LEU A 69 -9.37 17.09 12.35
CA LEU A 69 -10.18 15.92 11.97
C LEU A 69 -11.39 15.65 12.88
N PRO A 70 -11.32 15.82 14.22
CA PRO A 70 -12.48 15.63 15.10
C PRO A 70 -13.72 16.46 14.72
N ILE A 71 -13.57 17.60 14.05
CA ILE A 71 -14.70 18.47 13.63
C ILE A 71 -15.70 17.75 12.72
N ILE A 72 -15.22 16.81 11.90
CA ILE A 72 -16.08 16.08 10.95
C ILE A 72 -16.59 14.73 11.51
N HIS A 73 -16.25 14.40 12.76
CA HIS A 73 -16.64 13.14 13.40
C HIS A 73 -18.16 13.00 13.49
N GLY A 74 -18.68 11.78 13.25
CA GLY A 74 -20.11 11.50 13.21
C GLY A 74 -20.91 12.14 12.07
N ARG A 75 -20.27 12.91 11.19
CA ARG A 75 -20.93 13.74 10.16
C ARG A 75 -20.38 13.51 8.75
N CYS A 76 -19.61 12.44 8.56
CA CYS A 76 -19.01 12.13 7.26
C CYS A 76 -19.95 11.33 6.37
N LYS A 77 -20.07 11.74 5.11
CA LYS A 77 -20.62 10.95 4.01
C LYS A 77 -19.49 10.56 3.06
N LEU A 78 -19.24 9.26 2.92
CA LEU A 78 -18.11 8.73 2.15
C LEU A 78 -18.48 8.53 0.66
N ASP A 79 -17.62 8.99 -0.23
CA ASP A 79 -17.66 8.67 -1.66
C ASP A 79 -16.89 7.35 -1.90
N SER A 80 -17.62 6.24 -1.86
CA SER A 80 -17.03 4.91 -2.02
C SER A 80 -16.43 4.70 -3.42
N VAL A 81 -16.98 5.35 -4.46
CA VAL A 81 -16.47 5.27 -5.84
C VAL A 81 -15.04 5.80 -5.93
N LYS A 82 -14.74 6.94 -5.29
CA LYS A 82 -13.38 7.49 -5.23
C LYS A 82 -12.43 6.56 -4.47
N ILE A 83 -12.86 6.00 -3.34
CA ILE A 83 -12.05 5.03 -2.58
C ILE A 83 -11.76 3.78 -3.40
N ARG A 84 -12.76 3.22 -4.11
CA ARG A 84 -12.59 2.08 -5.02
C ARG A 84 -11.55 2.38 -6.10
N LYS A 85 -11.57 3.59 -6.68
CA LYS A 85 -10.58 4.01 -7.68
C LYS A 85 -9.17 4.03 -7.10
N LEU A 86 -9.00 4.52 -5.87
CA LEU A 86 -7.70 4.52 -5.19
C LEU A 86 -7.20 3.10 -4.88
N PHE A 87 -8.05 2.23 -4.35
CA PHE A 87 -7.69 0.82 -4.12
C PHE A 87 -7.38 0.09 -5.43
N ARG A 88 -8.10 0.39 -6.51
CA ARG A 88 -7.76 -0.13 -7.85
C ARG A 88 -6.36 0.32 -8.26
N ASN A 89 -6.01 1.58 -8.06
CA ASN A 89 -4.68 2.08 -8.37
C ASN A 89 -3.59 1.41 -7.52
N GLN A 90 -3.87 1.08 -6.25
CA GLN A 90 -2.96 0.28 -5.41
C GLN A 90 -2.73 -1.11 -6.01
N ILE A 91 -3.76 -1.74 -6.59
CA ILE A 91 -3.63 -3.06 -7.25
C ILE A 91 -2.82 -2.95 -8.56
N THR A 92 -3.07 -1.90 -9.35
CA THR A 92 -2.56 -1.83 -10.73
C THR A 92 -1.27 -1.04 -10.90
N HIS A 93 -0.71 -0.40 -9.87
CA HIS A 93 0.46 0.48 -10.00
C HIS A 93 1.72 -0.20 -10.57
N LEU A 94 1.90 -1.50 -10.34
CA LEU A 94 2.98 -2.31 -10.93
C LEU A 94 2.55 -3.09 -12.19
N GLY A 95 1.34 -2.82 -12.70
CA GLY A 95 0.77 -3.51 -13.85
C GLY A 95 0.37 -4.96 -13.57
N ARG A 96 -0.02 -5.64 -14.66
CA ARG A 96 -0.28 -7.09 -14.66
C ARG A 96 1.03 -7.84 -14.72
N TRP A 97 1.10 -8.96 -14.00
CA TRP A 97 2.24 -9.85 -14.04
C TRP A 97 2.40 -10.47 -15.43
N LYS A 98 3.61 -10.38 -15.98
CA LYS A 98 4.01 -10.98 -17.25
C LYS A 98 5.29 -11.79 -17.05
N SER A 99 6.39 -11.09 -16.77
CA SER A 99 7.68 -11.70 -16.42
C SER A 99 8.39 -10.86 -15.34
N PRO A 100 9.48 -11.39 -14.73
CA PRO A 100 10.36 -10.61 -13.88
C PRO A 100 11.05 -9.43 -14.60
N ASP A 101 11.16 -9.46 -15.92
CA ASP A 101 11.81 -8.41 -16.71
C ASP A 101 10.97 -7.13 -16.83
N ASP A 102 9.65 -7.26 -16.69
CA ASP A 102 8.72 -6.13 -16.68
C ASP A 102 8.68 -5.40 -15.32
N LEU A 103 9.38 -5.90 -14.30
CA LEU A 103 9.38 -5.30 -12.98
C LEU A 103 10.32 -4.08 -12.93
N PRO A 104 9.94 -3.01 -12.20
CA PRO A 104 10.87 -1.97 -11.85
C PRO A 104 12.10 -2.55 -11.12
N PRO A 105 13.31 -1.98 -11.31
CA PRO A 105 14.56 -2.45 -10.73
C PRO A 105 14.44 -2.92 -9.27
N GLN A 106 13.92 -2.06 -8.39
CA GLN A 106 13.77 -2.32 -6.97
C GLN A 106 12.85 -3.49 -6.65
N ILE A 107 11.81 -3.67 -7.45
CA ILE A 107 10.85 -4.75 -7.29
C ILE A 107 11.47 -6.05 -7.80
N LYS A 108 12.23 -6.00 -8.90
CA LYS A 108 12.97 -7.14 -9.45
C LYS A 108 14.05 -7.65 -8.47
N ALA A 109 14.72 -6.74 -7.78
CA ALA A 109 15.70 -7.07 -6.74
C ALA A 109 15.05 -7.79 -5.55
N LEU A 110 13.92 -7.29 -5.04
CA LEU A 110 13.17 -7.98 -3.97
C LEU A 110 12.59 -9.31 -4.44
N TYR A 111 12.12 -9.39 -5.69
CA TYR A 111 11.70 -10.64 -6.29
C TYR A 111 12.82 -11.69 -6.23
N ALA A 112 14.05 -11.36 -6.64
CA ALA A 112 15.20 -12.25 -6.56
C ALA A 112 15.53 -12.69 -5.12
N VAL A 113 15.50 -11.75 -4.16
CA VAL A 113 15.67 -12.05 -2.72
C VAL A 113 14.60 -13.05 -2.26
N PHE A 114 13.34 -12.88 -2.66
CA PHE A 114 12.28 -13.81 -2.28
C PHE A 114 12.47 -15.19 -2.91
N LEU A 115 13.01 -15.31 -4.13
CA LEU A 115 13.33 -16.60 -4.74
C LEU A 115 14.34 -17.40 -3.91
N LEU A 116 15.43 -16.74 -3.46
CA LEU A 116 16.44 -17.34 -2.58
C LEU A 116 15.82 -17.79 -1.26
N MET A 117 14.97 -16.95 -0.67
CA MET A 117 14.33 -17.24 0.61
C MET A 117 13.31 -18.38 0.50
N ILE A 118 12.61 -18.50 -0.64
CA ILE A 118 11.71 -19.62 -0.94
C ILE A 118 12.49 -20.92 -1.14
N LYS A 119 13.64 -20.86 -1.84
CA LYS A 119 14.53 -22.02 -2.03
C LYS A 119 15.01 -22.54 -0.67
N GLY A 120 15.39 -21.61 0.22
CA GLY A 120 15.88 -21.91 1.56
C GLY A 120 17.26 -22.57 1.56
N GLY A 121 17.70 -22.98 2.74
CA GLY A 121 19.10 -23.35 3.00
C GLY A 121 19.91 -22.17 3.53
N GLU A 122 20.95 -22.47 4.30
CA GLU A 122 21.78 -21.47 4.96
C GLU A 122 22.49 -20.55 3.95
N GLU A 123 23.15 -21.14 2.95
CA GLU A 123 23.84 -20.42 1.87
C GLU A 123 22.92 -19.47 1.09
N ASN A 124 21.72 -19.92 0.70
CA ASN A 124 20.78 -19.07 -0.04
C ASN A 124 20.24 -17.93 0.82
N LYS A 125 20.04 -18.17 2.12
CA LYS A 125 19.60 -17.15 3.07
C LYS A 125 20.70 -16.11 3.30
N GLU A 126 21.94 -16.56 3.46
CA GLU A 126 23.11 -15.68 3.56
C GLU A 126 23.24 -14.83 2.30
N LYS A 127 23.22 -15.44 1.11
CA LYS A 127 23.23 -14.73 -0.17
C LYS A 127 22.09 -13.69 -0.26
N ALA A 128 20.88 -14.04 0.16
CA ALA A 128 19.75 -13.11 0.17
C ALA A 128 20.01 -11.90 1.09
N PHE A 129 20.61 -12.11 2.26
CA PHE A 129 20.97 -11.02 3.18
C PHE A 129 22.14 -10.19 2.67
N THR A 130 23.18 -10.80 2.10
CA THR A 130 24.27 -10.08 1.42
C THR A 130 23.74 -9.20 0.30
N MET A 131 22.79 -9.70 -0.50
CA MET A 131 22.14 -8.88 -1.54
C MET A 131 21.36 -7.71 -0.94
N LEU A 132 20.59 -7.92 0.14
CA LEU A 132 19.85 -6.83 0.80
C LEU A 132 20.78 -5.78 1.43
N ASP A 133 21.88 -6.21 2.03
CA ASP A 133 22.88 -5.32 2.62
C ASP A 133 23.61 -4.54 1.52
N HIS A 134 23.88 -5.17 0.37
CA HIS A 134 24.43 -4.52 -0.84
C HIS A 134 23.47 -3.50 -1.45
N PHE A 135 22.18 -3.84 -1.58
CA PHE A 135 21.17 -2.89 -2.05
C PHE A 135 21.08 -1.71 -1.09
N SER A 136 21.12 -1.95 0.22
CA SER A 136 21.06 -0.90 1.23
C SER A 136 22.29 0.01 1.22
N SER A 137 23.49 -0.54 1.00
CA SER A 137 24.75 0.23 0.98
C SER A 137 24.94 1.02 -0.32
N THR A 138 24.43 0.50 -1.44
CA THR A 138 24.52 1.15 -2.75
C THR A 138 23.32 2.05 -3.06
N PHE A 139 22.24 1.95 -2.29
CA PHE A 139 21.07 2.79 -2.46
C PHE A 139 21.43 4.27 -2.26
N LYS A 140 21.33 5.03 -3.34
CA LYS A 140 21.45 6.49 -3.32
C LYS A 140 20.08 7.07 -3.59
N ALA A 141 19.42 7.52 -2.53
CA ALA A 141 18.25 8.39 -2.66
C ALA A 141 18.70 9.66 -3.40
N THR A 142 18.31 9.80 -4.65
CA THR A 142 18.69 10.99 -5.40
C THR A 142 17.98 12.22 -4.84
N LYS A 143 18.66 13.38 -4.94
CA LYS A 143 18.02 14.70 -4.76
C LYS A 143 16.84 14.79 -5.73
N GLU A 144 15.79 15.52 -5.38
CA GLU A 144 14.53 15.65 -6.16
C GLU A 144 14.72 15.93 -7.66
N TRP A 145 15.84 16.53 -8.07
CA TRP A 145 16.15 16.83 -9.48
C TRP A 145 16.89 15.72 -10.24
N ALA A 146 17.44 14.72 -9.55
CA ALA A 146 18.07 13.55 -10.19
C ALA A 146 17.01 12.45 -10.34
N LYS A 147 16.50 12.31 -11.56
CA LYS A 147 15.31 11.51 -11.93
C LYS A 147 15.39 10.00 -11.64
N ASN A 148 16.54 9.46 -11.23
CA ASN A 148 16.72 8.01 -11.10
C ASN A 148 17.30 7.65 -9.74
N ASN A 149 16.54 6.94 -8.90
CA ASN A 149 17.11 6.19 -7.79
C ASN A 149 18.07 5.14 -8.39
N THR A 150 19.31 5.11 -7.92
CA THR A 150 20.29 4.12 -8.33
C THR A 150 20.58 3.19 -7.16
N PHE A 151 20.44 1.90 -7.39
CA PHE A 151 20.96 0.85 -6.52
C PHE A 151 21.50 -0.26 -7.43
N ASP A 152 22.57 -0.91 -6.99
CA ASP A 152 23.27 -1.89 -7.80
C ASP A 152 22.50 -3.22 -7.83
N MET A 153 22.18 -3.70 -9.04
CA MET A 153 21.44 -4.93 -9.27
C MET A 153 22.32 -6.15 -9.57
N ASN A 154 23.63 -6.06 -9.28
CA ASN A 154 24.54 -7.18 -9.49
C ASN A 154 24.02 -8.48 -8.86
N GLY A 155 24.13 -9.59 -9.60
CA GLY A 155 23.64 -10.92 -9.20
C GLY A 155 22.11 -11.13 -9.23
N VAL A 156 21.28 -10.09 -9.48
CA VAL A 156 19.82 -10.24 -9.55
C VAL A 156 19.40 -11.15 -10.71
N GLY A 157 19.97 -10.95 -11.90
CA GLY A 157 19.66 -11.75 -13.09
C GLY A 157 19.97 -13.24 -12.90
N GLU A 158 21.17 -13.54 -12.40
CA GLU A 158 21.62 -14.91 -12.13
C GLU A 158 20.69 -15.64 -11.14
N VAL A 159 20.26 -14.96 -10.08
CA VAL A 159 19.33 -15.53 -9.11
C VAL A 159 17.98 -15.84 -9.75
N ILE A 160 17.48 -14.95 -10.62
CA ILE A 160 16.21 -15.16 -11.33
C ILE A 160 16.32 -16.34 -12.29
N GLU A 161 17.43 -16.46 -13.01
CA GLU A 161 17.68 -17.59 -13.92
C GLU A 161 17.72 -18.93 -13.16
N LEU A 162 18.47 -18.99 -12.06
CA LEU A 162 18.64 -20.21 -11.26
C LEU A 162 17.36 -20.63 -10.53
N TYR A 163 16.56 -19.66 -10.06
CA TYR A 163 15.51 -19.92 -9.06
C TYR A 163 14.12 -19.45 -9.46
N GLY A 164 13.95 -18.77 -10.59
CA GLY A 164 12.65 -18.29 -11.08
C GLY A 164 11.71 -19.42 -11.46
N ASP A 165 12.25 -20.59 -11.74
CA ASP A 165 11.52 -21.74 -12.29
C ASP A 165 11.12 -22.81 -11.25
N GLN A 166 11.35 -22.52 -9.97
CA GLN A 166 10.96 -23.37 -8.86
C GLN A 166 9.45 -23.69 -8.87
N VAL A 167 9.08 -24.92 -8.49
CA VAL A 167 7.67 -25.37 -8.46
C VAL A 167 6.78 -24.45 -7.63
N ALA A 168 7.27 -23.96 -6.49
CA ALA A 168 6.52 -23.03 -5.64
C ALA A 168 6.26 -21.68 -6.33
N VAL A 169 7.25 -21.16 -7.06
CA VAL A 169 7.20 -19.89 -7.79
C VAL A 169 6.25 -19.99 -8.97
N LYS A 170 6.37 -21.06 -9.77
CA LYS A 170 5.42 -21.37 -10.87
C LYS A 170 3.97 -21.46 -10.38
N LYS A 171 3.73 -22.07 -9.20
CA LYS A 171 2.38 -22.12 -8.59
C LYS A 171 1.86 -20.73 -8.21
N ILE A 172 2.73 -19.84 -7.74
CA ILE A 172 2.37 -18.45 -7.43
C ILE A 172 2.00 -17.69 -8.70
N HIS A 173 2.83 -17.76 -9.74
CA HIS A 173 2.56 -17.07 -11.01
C HIS A 173 1.23 -17.53 -11.64
N LYS A 174 0.90 -18.81 -11.54
CA LYS A 174 -0.37 -19.37 -12.08
C LYS A 174 -1.62 -18.87 -11.35
N LYS A 175 -1.49 -18.38 -10.11
CA LYS A 175 -2.63 -18.01 -9.25
C LYS A 175 -2.83 -16.51 -9.09
N ASN A 176 -1.82 -15.69 -9.43
CA ASN A 176 -1.85 -14.25 -9.22
C ASN A 176 -1.76 -13.50 -10.56
N THR A 177 -2.55 -12.45 -10.72
CA THR A 177 -2.67 -11.67 -11.96
C THR A 177 -1.80 -10.43 -11.97
N PHE A 178 -1.66 -9.75 -10.83
CA PHE A 178 -0.99 -8.45 -10.76
C PHE A 178 0.42 -8.61 -10.19
N SER A 179 1.35 -7.77 -10.64
CA SER A 179 2.74 -7.86 -10.18
C SER A 179 2.85 -7.67 -8.67
N ILE A 180 2.03 -6.80 -8.08
CA ILE A 180 1.98 -6.61 -6.63
C ILE A 180 1.46 -7.85 -5.89
N THR A 181 0.48 -8.58 -6.43
CA THR A 181 -0.05 -9.79 -5.77
C THR A 181 0.89 -10.98 -5.93
N VAL A 182 1.61 -11.08 -7.04
CA VAL A 182 2.74 -12.02 -7.20
C VAL A 182 3.82 -11.74 -6.16
N LEU A 183 4.26 -10.48 -6.05
CA LEU A 183 5.29 -10.08 -5.09
C LEU A 183 4.85 -10.38 -3.64
N TYR A 184 3.60 -10.06 -3.31
CA TYR A 184 3.01 -10.36 -2.02
C TYR A 184 3.00 -11.87 -1.73
N ALA A 185 2.55 -12.68 -2.68
CA ALA A 185 2.49 -14.14 -2.51
C ALA A 185 3.89 -14.77 -2.39
N LEU A 186 4.89 -14.23 -3.10
CA LEU A 186 6.29 -14.63 -2.97
C LEU A 186 6.82 -14.28 -1.59
N TYR A 187 6.59 -13.06 -1.11
CA TYR A 187 7.03 -12.63 0.21
C TYR A 187 6.35 -13.44 1.33
N ASN A 188 5.04 -13.68 1.21
CA ASN A 188 4.31 -14.58 2.10
C ASN A 188 4.93 -15.98 2.11
N ARG A 189 5.20 -16.55 0.93
CA ARG A 189 5.82 -17.88 0.83
C ARG A 189 7.23 -17.92 1.40
N ALA A 190 8.03 -16.88 1.17
CA ALA A 190 9.39 -16.74 1.67
C ALA A 190 9.44 -16.70 3.20
N THR A 191 8.44 -16.10 3.85
CA THR A 191 8.42 -15.88 5.31
C THR A 191 7.64 -16.93 6.10
N TYR A 192 6.78 -17.72 5.45
CA TYR A 192 5.80 -18.57 6.13
C TYR A 192 6.36 -19.77 6.93
N ARG A 193 7.55 -20.31 6.62
CA ARG A 193 7.97 -21.63 7.21
C ARG A 193 9.36 -21.74 7.83
N ARG A 194 10.34 -20.90 7.48
CA ARG A 194 11.76 -21.20 7.81
C ARG A 194 12.66 -19.98 8.04
N SER A 195 12.28 -18.81 7.54
CA SER A 195 13.16 -17.65 7.56
C SER A 195 12.38 -16.38 7.91
N LYS A 196 12.90 -15.65 8.90
CA LYS A 196 12.44 -14.30 9.20
C LYS A 196 13.08 -13.34 8.19
N LEU A 197 12.27 -12.67 7.39
CA LEU A 197 12.69 -11.57 6.53
C LEU A 197 11.87 -10.34 6.91
N PRO A 198 12.27 -9.57 7.92
CA PRO A 198 11.52 -8.40 8.35
C PRO A 198 11.62 -7.26 7.32
N PRO A 199 10.58 -6.42 7.15
CA PRO A 199 10.63 -5.26 6.28
C PRO A 199 11.77 -4.28 6.58
N SER A 200 12.29 -4.27 7.81
CA SER A 200 13.46 -3.45 8.18
C SER A 200 14.71 -3.72 7.34
N ARG A 201 14.83 -4.90 6.70
CA ARG A 201 15.95 -5.25 5.81
C ARG A 201 15.87 -4.60 4.43
N PHE A 202 14.75 -3.96 4.09
CA PHE A 202 14.57 -3.26 2.83
C PHE A 202 13.86 -1.91 3.04
N LEU A 203 14.23 -1.20 4.12
CA LEU A 203 13.65 0.10 4.47
C LEU A 203 13.78 1.14 3.35
N TRP A 204 14.84 1.04 2.53
CA TRP A 204 15.04 1.86 1.34
C TRP A 204 13.85 1.82 0.37
N LEU A 205 13.05 0.73 0.37
CA LEU A 205 11.85 0.63 -0.46
C LEU A 205 10.82 1.70 -0.10
N LYS A 206 10.71 2.09 1.19
CA LYS A 206 9.77 3.14 1.63
C LYS A 206 10.02 4.47 0.90
N GLU A 207 11.28 4.79 0.62
CA GLU A 207 11.66 6.00 -0.11
C GLU A 207 11.36 5.94 -1.62
N VAL A 208 11.39 4.73 -2.21
CA VAL A 208 11.27 4.52 -3.65
C VAL A 208 9.83 4.26 -4.07
N ASP A 209 9.16 3.38 -3.33
CA ASP A 209 7.81 2.92 -3.60
C ASP A 209 7.08 2.62 -2.28
N ILE A 210 6.48 3.67 -1.73
CA ILE A 210 5.72 3.62 -0.49
C ILE A 210 4.51 2.67 -0.58
N LYS A 211 3.92 2.50 -1.77
CA LYS A 211 2.76 1.61 -1.98
C LYS A 211 3.18 0.15 -1.83
N THR A 212 4.27 -0.23 -2.51
CA THR A 212 4.83 -1.58 -2.38
C THR A 212 5.39 -1.81 -0.98
N TRP A 213 6.03 -0.80 -0.37
CA TRP A 213 6.48 -0.88 1.03
C TRP A 213 5.34 -1.25 1.99
N TYR A 214 4.23 -0.52 1.97
CA TYR A 214 3.10 -0.82 2.84
C TYR A 214 2.48 -2.17 2.49
N ALA A 215 2.35 -2.49 1.20
CA ALA A 215 1.83 -3.79 0.76
C ALA A 215 2.65 -4.96 1.32
N LEU A 216 3.99 -4.88 1.32
CA LEU A 216 4.81 -5.94 1.90
C LEU A 216 4.80 -5.92 3.44
N SER A 217 4.78 -4.73 4.04
CA SER A 217 4.94 -4.57 5.49
C SER A 217 3.83 -5.24 6.32
N HIS A 218 2.62 -5.40 5.80
CA HIS A 218 1.51 -6.02 6.54
C HIS A 218 1.35 -7.54 6.27
N ASN A 219 2.33 -8.20 5.64
CA ASN A 219 2.24 -9.62 5.24
C ASN A 219 1.97 -10.61 6.41
N LEU A 220 2.23 -10.21 7.66
CA LEU A 220 1.96 -11.01 8.87
C LEU A 220 0.89 -10.39 9.77
N SER A 221 0.25 -9.29 9.35
CA SER A 221 -0.79 -8.62 10.12
C SER A 221 -2.20 -9.06 9.69
N PRO A 222 -3.15 -9.19 10.64
CA PRO A 222 -4.56 -9.40 10.31
C PRO A 222 -5.21 -8.17 9.65
N GLY A 223 -4.65 -6.97 9.86
CA GLY A 223 -5.09 -5.70 9.23
C GLY A 223 -4.22 -5.29 8.05
N ALA A 224 -4.79 -4.48 7.15
CA ALA A 224 -4.05 -3.83 6.07
C ALA A 224 -3.82 -2.36 6.42
N TRP A 225 -2.70 -1.80 5.96
CA TRP A 225 -2.54 -0.35 5.85
C TRP A 225 -3.49 0.18 4.77
N THR A 226 -4.13 1.33 5.01
CA THR A 226 -5.05 2.00 4.08
C THR A 226 -4.41 2.21 2.71
N GLU A 227 -3.14 2.61 2.71
CA GLU A 227 -2.36 2.88 1.49
C GLU A 227 -2.03 1.63 0.65
N ALA A 228 -2.29 0.43 1.18
CA ALA A 228 -2.08 -0.84 0.49
C ALA A 228 -3.26 -1.82 0.64
N ALA A 229 -4.41 -1.37 1.14
CA ALA A 229 -5.57 -2.20 1.41
C ALA A 229 -6.09 -2.89 0.14
N GLY A 230 -6.09 -2.19 -0.99
CA GLY A 230 -6.46 -2.72 -2.30
C GLY A 230 -5.59 -3.90 -2.71
N SER A 231 -4.26 -3.77 -2.62
CA SER A 231 -3.30 -4.82 -2.95
C SER A 231 -3.53 -6.09 -2.12
N ARG A 232 -3.76 -5.92 -0.81
CA ARG A 232 -4.07 -7.04 0.09
C ARG A 232 -5.41 -7.69 -0.27
N GLY A 233 -6.45 -6.88 -0.44
CA GLY A 233 -7.79 -7.35 -0.78
C GLY A 233 -7.75 -8.21 -2.04
N MET A 234 -7.04 -7.74 -3.06
CA MET A 234 -6.84 -8.47 -4.30
C MET A 234 -6.10 -9.80 -4.10
N TRP A 235 -4.98 -9.81 -3.37
CA TRP A 235 -4.25 -11.06 -3.09
C TRP A 235 -5.11 -12.08 -2.32
N LEU A 236 -5.90 -11.61 -1.34
CA LEU A 236 -6.84 -12.47 -0.60
C LEU A 236 -7.91 -13.05 -1.52
N THR A 237 -8.44 -12.25 -2.46
CA THR A 237 -9.39 -12.69 -3.48
C THR A 237 -8.77 -13.78 -4.36
N GLU A 238 -7.57 -13.58 -4.91
CA GLU A 238 -6.88 -14.57 -5.74
C GLU A 238 -6.54 -15.85 -4.96
N LYS A 239 -6.16 -15.69 -3.69
CA LYS A 239 -5.91 -16.82 -2.78
C LYS A 239 -7.18 -17.63 -2.52
N LYS A 240 -8.33 -16.98 -2.30
CA LYS A 240 -9.63 -17.63 -2.11
C LYS A 240 -10.11 -18.32 -3.39
N LEU A 241 -9.96 -17.67 -4.54
CA LEU A 241 -10.32 -18.23 -5.85
C LEU A 241 -9.38 -19.35 -6.29
N ASN A 242 -8.17 -19.40 -5.74
CA ASN A 242 -7.12 -20.34 -6.12
C ASN A 242 -6.76 -20.27 -7.63
N LYS A 243 -7.06 -19.15 -8.28
CA LYS A 243 -6.82 -18.84 -9.69
C LYS A 243 -6.66 -17.33 -9.87
N ARG A 244 -6.09 -16.95 -11.01
CA ARG A 244 -6.01 -15.56 -11.46
C ARG A 244 -7.39 -14.91 -11.53
N ALA A 245 -7.49 -13.68 -11.03
CA ALA A 245 -8.68 -12.86 -11.22
C ALA A 245 -8.45 -11.88 -12.37
N ASN A 246 -9.44 -11.74 -13.26
CA ASN A 246 -9.30 -10.93 -14.47
C ASN A 246 -9.38 -9.43 -14.20
N TYR A 247 -10.11 -9.04 -13.16
CA TYR A 247 -10.38 -7.65 -12.78
C TYR A 247 -9.74 -7.32 -11.41
N PRO A 248 -9.35 -6.05 -11.18
CA PRO A 248 -8.84 -5.60 -9.89
C PRO A 248 -10.00 -5.45 -8.89
N PHE A 249 -10.40 -6.53 -8.24
CA PHE A 249 -11.47 -6.56 -7.25
C PHE A 249 -11.07 -5.78 -5.99
N THR A 250 -11.84 -4.76 -5.64
CA THR A 250 -11.58 -3.88 -4.49
C THR A 250 -12.58 -4.06 -3.36
N ASP A 251 -13.60 -4.89 -3.52
CA ASP A 251 -14.72 -5.03 -2.58
C ASP A 251 -14.27 -5.40 -1.18
N ASN A 252 -13.37 -6.40 -1.05
CA ASN A 252 -12.80 -6.80 0.24
C ASN A 252 -12.08 -5.64 0.96
N ALA A 253 -11.37 -4.79 0.21
CA ALA A 253 -10.66 -3.65 0.78
C ALA A 253 -11.64 -2.55 1.21
N LEU A 254 -12.64 -2.27 0.37
CA LEU A 254 -13.67 -1.26 0.66
C LEU A 254 -14.52 -1.65 1.87
N LEU A 255 -14.97 -2.90 1.94
CA LEU A 255 -15.74 -3.41 3.07
C LEU A 255 -14.97 -3.27 4.38
N GLY A 256 -13.68 -3.65 4.39
CA GLY A 256 -12.81 -3.47 5.55
C GLY A 256 -12.64 -2.00 5.95
N TYR A 257 -12.48 -1.13 4.95
CA TYR A 257 -12.31 0.31 5.16
C TYR A 257 -13.57 0.98 5.72
N VAL A 258 -14.75 0.71 5.14
CA VAL A 258 -16.03 1.23 5.61
C VAL A 258 -16.38 0.69 6.99
N LYS A 259 -16.13 -0.61 7.24
CA LYS A 259 -16.31 -1.21 8.56
C LYS A 259 -15.48 -0.49 9.62
N TYR A 260 -14.22 -0.18 9.31
CA TYR A 260 -13.35 0.57 10.23
C TYR A 260 -13.88 1.99 10.47
N LEU A 261 -14.22 2.74 9.42
CA LEU A 261 -14.75 4.10 9.58
C LEU A 261 -16.06 4.12 10.37
N THR A 262 -16.89 3.10 10.20
CA THR A 262 -18.13 2.93 10.96
C THR A 262 -17.85 2.62 12.43
N SER A 263 -16.92 1.71 12.73
CA SER A 263 -16.60 1.35 14.12
C SER A 263 -16.01 2.50 14.91
N GLU A 264 -15.28 3.39 14.23
CA GLU A 264 -14.73 4.62 14.81
C GLU A 264 -15.77 5.77 14.87
N GLY A 265 -16.98 5.58 14.34
CA GLY A 265 -18.06 6.57 14.41
C GLY A 265 -17.91 7.76 13.45
N TRP A 266 -17.14 7.64 12.37
CA TRP A 266 -16.98 8.75 11.41
C TRP A 266 -18.22 8.99 10.56
N LEU A 267 -18.86 7.91 10.11
CA LEU A 267 -19.89 7.97 9.08
C LEU A 267 -21.28 8.25 9.66
N ILE A 268 -22.01 9.19 9.04
CA ILE A 268 -23.40 9.49 9.39
C ILE A 268 -24.37 8.43 8.83
N GLU A 269 -24.04 7.87 7.66
CA GLU A 269 -24.81 6.83 6.99
C GLU A 269 -23.89 5.83 6.29
N GLN A 270 -24.39 4.62 6.04
CA GLN A 270 -23.65 3.62 5.26
C GLN A 270 -23.64 4.01 3.77
N PRO A 271 -22.52 3.85 3.06
CA PRO A 271 -22.49 4.12 1.62
C PRO A 271 -23.44 3.18 0.87
N THR A 272 -24.27 3.73 -0.01
CA THR A 272 -25.31 2.99 -0.74
C THR A 272 -24.78 2.13 -1.89
N ASP A 273 -23.57 2.41 -2.37
CA ASP A 273 -22.91 1.78 -3.52
C ASP A 273 -21.94 0.63 -3.12
N MET A 274 -22.24 -0.01 -1.99
CA MET A 274 -21.43 -1.10 -1.42
C MET A 274 -21.72 -2.48 -2.03
N GLN A 275 -22.52 -2.58 -3.10
CA GLN A 275 -22.91 -3.87 -3.69
C GLN A 275 -21.68 -4.74 -3.98
N GLU A 276 -21.69 -5.97 -3.45
CA GLU A 276 -20.68 -6.97 -3.76
C GLU A 276 -20.78 -7.30 -5.25
N VAL A 277 -19.65 -7.28 -5.96
CA VAL A 277 -19.59 -7.98 -7.25
C VAL A 277 -19.62 -9.46 -6.93
N THR A 278 -20.82 -10.05 -6.92
CA THR A 278 -21.00 -11.51 -6.87
C THR A 278 -20.27 -12.11 -8.07
N LEU A 279 -19.29 -12.96 -7.77
CA LEU A 279 -18.48 -13.71 -8.73
C LEU A 279 -19.20 -14.94 -9.28
#